data_AF-A0A382ZEK9-F1
#
_entry.id   AF-A0A382ZEK9-F1
#
_cell.length_a   1.000
_cell.length_b   1.000
_cell.length_c   1.000
_cell.angle_alpha   90.00
_cell.angle_beta   90.00
_cell.angle_gamma   90.00
#
_symmetry.space_group_name_H-M   'P 1'
#
loop_
_entity.id
_entity.type
_entity.pdbx_description
1 polymer ?
#
loop_
_entity_poly.entity_id
_entity_poly.type
_entity_poly.pdbx_seq_one_letter_code
_entity_poly.pdbx_strand_id
1 'polypeptide(L)'
;MEVVSVSVDAQGVAKVRPYIDGARATYVTLLDEQNHLGSLFNFMAVPNCILMDENGVVEYEKYGGFDIRKDSFKNVLLEWAERRSTQGGFIKDGHEISKSKRKTTADRYFRVGVDLYKRGLVKAALEEW
;
A
#
# COMPACT_ATOMS: atom_id res chain seq x y z
N MET A 1 16.27 1.98 -10.19
CA MET A 1 15.11 1.79 -9.30
C MET A 1 14.00 2.70 -9.78
N GLU A 2 12.82 2.13 -9.98
CA GLU A 2 11.60 2.88 -10.26
C GLU A 2 10.74 2.93 -9.00
N VAL A 3 10.02 4.03 -8.79
CA VAL A 3 9.09 4.18 -7.68
C VAL A 3 7.70 4.40 -8.26
N VAL A 4 6.75 3.64 -7.76
CA VAL A 4 5.32 3.85 -7.98
C VAL A 4 4.67 3.96 -6.61
N SER A 5 3.97 5.05 -6.36
CA SER A 5 3.10 5.14 -5.19
C SER A 5 1.69 4.71 -5.57
N VAL A 6 0.95 4.19 -4.59
CA VAL A 6 -0.47 3.88 -4.75
C VAL A 6 -1.24 4.51 -3.61
N SER A 7 -2.25 5.30 -3.94
CA SER A 7 -3.23 5.80 -2.98
C SER A 7 -4.40 4.82 -2.91
N VAL A 8 -4.66 4.26 -1.74
CA VAL A 8 -5.86 3.48 -1.45
C VAL A 8 -6.91 4.44 -0.89
N ASP A 9 -7.69 5.05 -1.77
CA ASP A 9 -8.64 6.10 -1.41
C ASP A 9 -9.94 5.94 -2.21
N ALA A 10 -11.02 5.61 -1.52
CA ALA A 10 -12.34 5.39 -2.09
C ALA A 10 -13.01 6.65 -2.67
N GLN A 11 -12.49 7.83 -2.32
CA GLN A 11 -13.12 9.12 -2.65
C GLN A 11 -12.70 9.64 -4.03
N GLY A 12 -11.73 8.98 -4.68
CA GLY A 12 -11.34 9.26 -6.05
C GLY A 12 -10.24 10.32 -6.21
N VAL A 13 -9.83 10.51 -7.46
CA VAL A 13 -8.67 11.34 -7.83
C VAL A 13 -8.74 12.78 -7.29
N ALA A 14 -9.94 13.36 -7.21
CA ALA A 14 -10.12 14.74 -6.74
C ALA A 14 -9.68 14.94 -5.27
N LYS A 15 -9.74 13.90 -4.44
CA LYS A 15 -9.26 13.94 -3.05
C LYS A 15 -7.77 13.67 -2.93
N VAL A 16 -7.23 12.83 -3.80
CA VAL A 16 -5.81 12.45 -3.78
C VAL A 16 -4.92 13.54 -4.39
N ARG A 17 -5.38 14.19 -5.47
CA ARG A 17 -4.57 15.12 -6.27
C ARG A 17 -3.89 16.23 -5.46
N PRO A 18 -4.55 16.92 -4.50
CA PRO A 18 -3.91 17.96 -3.71
C PRO A 18 -2.68 17.49 -2.93
N TYR A 19 -2.65 16.23 -2.46
CA TYR A 19 -1.52 15.67 -1.73
C TYR A 19 -0.33 15.40 -2.65
N ILE A 20 -0.60 14.88 -3.86
CA ILE A 20 0.43 14.64 -4.89
C ILE A 20 1.08 15.95 -5.30
N ASP A 21 0.25 16.95 -5.65
CA ASP A 21 0.72 18.26 -6.12
C ASP A 21 1.46 19.00 -4.99
N GLY A 22 0.95 18.95 -3.76
CA GLY A 22 1.58 19.55 -2.58
C GLY A 22 2.92 18.92 -2.22
N ALA A 23 3.04 17.59 -2.36
CA ALA A 23 4.29 16.87 -2.16
C ALA A 23 5.28 17.04 -3.33
N ARG A 24 4.83 17.59 -4.47
CA ARG A 24 5.60 17.68 -5.72
C ARG A 24 6.17 16.33 -6.13
N ALA A 25 5.38 15.27 -5.99
CA ALA A 25 5.81 13.92 -6.33
C ALA A 25 6.17 13.84 -7.82
N THR A 26 7.36 13.31 -8.11
CA THR A 26 7.87 13.15 -9.48
C THR A 26 7.68 11.72 -10.02
N TYR A 27 7.32 10.79 -9.14
CA TYR A 27 7.00 9.41 -9.48
C TYR A 27 5.51 9.23 -9.79
N VAL A 28 5.18 8.17 -10.55
CA VAL A 28 3.80 7.82 -10.86
C VAL A 28 3.04 7.49 -9.57
N THR A 29 1.85 8.06 -9.43
CA THR A 29 0.90 7.70 -8.37
C THR A 29 -0.33 7.04 -8.99
N LEU A 30 -0.58 5.79 -8.65
CA LEU A 30 -1.80 5.08 -8.99
C LEU A 30 -2.88 5.31 -7.93
N LEU A 31 -4.13 5.10 -8.32
CA LEU A 31 -5.29 5.16 -7.43
C LEU A 31 -5.98 3.79 -7.37
N ASP A 32 -6.15 3.27 -6.16
CA ASP A 32 -6.90 2.06 -5.86
C ASP A 32 -8.15 2.42 -5.03
N GLU A 33 -9.23 2.79 -5.71
CA GLU A 33 -10.50 3.15 -5.06
C GLU A 33 -11.22 1.94 -4.42
N GLN A 34 -10.84 0.72 -4.80
CA GLN A 34 -11.53 -0.52 -4.42
C GLN A 34 -10.77 -1.31 -3.35
N ASN A 35 -9.62 -0.83 -2.90
CA ASN A 35 -8.72 -1.53 -1.99
C ASN A 35 -8.34 -2.93 -2.51
N HIS A 36 -8.16 -3.06 -3.82
CA HIS A 36 -7.68 -4.30 -4.44
C HIS A 36 -6.32 -4.73 -3.90
N LEU A 37 -5.41 -3.78 -3.66
CA LEU A 37 -4.09 -4.07 -3.11
C LEU A 37 -4.17 -4.49 -1.64
N GLY A 38 -5.05 -3.88 -0.84
CA GLY A 38 -5.26 -4.31 0.55
C GLY A 38 -5.75 -5.75 0.64
N SER A 39 -6.67 -6.15 -0.25
CA SER A 39 -7.11 -7.54 -0.37
C SER A 39 -6.02 -8.49 -0.88
N LEU A 40 -5.21 -8.06 -1.87
CA LEU A 40 -4.17 -8.88 -2.48
C LEU A 40 -3.01 -9.15 -1.51
N PHE A 41 -2.56 -8.09 -0.83
CA PHE A 41 -1.40 -8.11 0.08
C PHE A 41 -1.80 -8.28 1.56
N ASN A 42 -3.09 -8.38 1.86
CA ASN A 42 -3.66 -8.55 3.20
C ASN A 42 -3.21 -7.48 4.21
N PHE A 43 -3.11 -6.22 3.79
CA PHE A 43 -2.83 -5.09 4.69
C PHE A 43 -4.12 -4.35 5.06
N MET A 44 -4.14 -3.81 6.28
CA MET A 44 -5.27 -3.02 6.82
C MET A 44 -4.85 -1.61 7.26
N ALA A 45 -3.57 -1.29 7.07
CA ALA A 45 -3.00 -0.01 7.46
C ALA A 45 -2.08 0.48 6.35
N VAL A 46 -1.96 1.80 6.29
CA VAL A 46 -0.98 2.54 5.48
C VAL A 46 -0.20 3.45 6.43
N PRO A 47 0.99 3.96 6.06
CA PRO A 47 1.76 3.69 4.83
C PRO A 47 2.46 2.33 4.82
N ASN A 48 2.69 1.81 3.61
CA ASN A 48 3.31 0.51 3.31
C ASN A 48 4.53 0.68 2.39
N CYS A 49 5.39 -0.33 2.34
CA CYS A 49 6.47 -0.46 1.36
C CYS A 49 6.54 -1.90 0.85
N ILE A 50 6.65 -2.05 -0.47
CA ILE A 50 6.85 -3.34 -1.14
C ILE A 50 8.04 -3.14 -2.09
N LEU A 51 9.08 -3.97 -1.98
CA LEU A 51 10.20 -3.99 -2.92
C LEU A 51 10.11 -5.24 -3.78
N MET A 52 10.29 -5.04 -5.08
CA MET A 52 10.06 -6.06 -6.11
C MET A 52 11.17 -6.00 -7.14
N ASP A 53 11.70 -7.17 -7.52
CA ASP A 53 12.73 -7.29 -8.55
C ASP A 53 12.18 -7.14 -9.98
N GLU A 54 13.07 -7.16 -10.97
CA GLU A 54 12.73 -7.06 -12.39
C GLU A 54 11.88 -8.21 -12.95
N ASN A 55 11.79 -9.34 -12.23
CA ASN A 55 10.97 -10.49 -12.59
C ASN A 55 9.59 -10.47 -11.92
N GLY A 56 9.31 -9.44 -11.12
CA GLY A 56 8.07 -9.30 -10.38
C GLY A 56 8.04 -10.06 -9.05
N VAL A 57 9.19 -10.52 -8.56
CA VAL A 57 9.30 -11.22 -7.28
C VAL A 57 9.33 -10.19 -6.16
N VAL A 58 8.40 -10.30 -5.20
CA VAL A 58 8.40 -9.50 -3.98
C VAL A 58 9.49 -9.99 -3.04
N GLU A 59 10.37 -9.09 -2.63
CA GLU A 59 11.53 -9.38 -1.78
C GLU A 59 11.49 -8.63 -0.45
N TYR A 60 10.62 -7.63 -0.31
CA TYR A 60 10.40 -6.98 0.96
C TYR A 60 8.97 -6.47 1.06
N GLU A 61 8.38 -6.63 2.24
CA GLU A 61 7.06 -6.12 2.57
C GLU A 61 7.09 -5.48 3.96
N LYS A 62 6.61 -4.24 4.05
CA LYS A 62 6.30 -3.57 5.31
C LYS A 62 4.89 -3.02 5.26
N TYR A 63 4.00 -3.60 6.05
CA TYR A 63 2.63 -3.12 6.22
C TYR A 63 2.51 -2.27 7.49
N GLY A 64 1.89 -1.11 7.36
CA GLY A 64 1.64 -0.13 8.42
C GLY A 64 2.90 0.57 8.95
N GLY A 65 2.84 1.89 9.08
CA GLY A 65 3.87 2.67 9.77
C GLY A 65 5.24 2.70 9.08
N PHE A 66 5.31 2.40 7.78
CA PHE A 66 6.51 2.61 6.99
C PHE A 66 6.86 4.11 6.93
N ASP A 67 8.10 4.46 7.24
CA ASP A 67 8.56 5.85 7.19
C ASP A 67 10.00 5.92 6.70
N ILE A 68 10.19 6.29 5.43
CA ILE A 68 11.51 6.34 4.79
C ILE A 68 12.48 7.31 5.47
N ARG A 69 11.99 8.21 6.34
CA ARG A 69 12.83 9.14 7.11
C ARG A 69 13.57 8.45 8.27
N LYS A 70 13.16 7.24 8.66
CA LYS A 70 13.84 6.44 9.68
C LYS A 70 14.96 5.63 9.04
N ASP A 71 16.16 5.70 9.63
CA ASP A 71 17.34 5.01 9.12
C ASP A 71 17.11 3.49 8.97
N SER A 72 16.32 2.89 9.86
CA SER A 72 15.97 1.46 9.77
C SER A 72 15.27 1.09 8.47
N PHE A 73 14.38 1.95 7.94
CA PHE A 73 13.68 1.69 6.68
C PHE A 73 14.49 2.16 5.47
N LYS A 74 15.21 3.27 5.61
CA LYS A 74 16.09 3.79 4.57
C LYS A 74 17.21 2.81 4.23
N ASN A 75 17.84 2.21 5.24
CA ASN A 75 18.95 1.27 5.03
C ASN A 75 18.49 0.01 4.31
N VAL A 76 17.28 -0.50 4.60
CA VAL A 76 16.69 -1.63 3.86
C VAL A 76 16.56 -1.30 2.36
N LEU A 77 16.04 -0.12 2.02
CA LEU A 77 15.90 0.31 0.63
C LEU A 77 17.26 0.44 -0.07
N LEU A 78 18.24 1.05 0.58
CA LEU A 78 19.58 1.25 0.02
C LEU A 78 20.31 -0.09 -0.19
N GLU A 79 20.27 -0.97 0.81
CA GLU A 79 20.83 -2.34 0.69
C GLU A 79 20.16 -3.11 -0.46
N TRP A 80 18.84 -3.00 -0.58
CA TRP A 80 18.10 -3.64 -1.67
C TRP A 80 18.48 -3.06 -3.04
N ALA A 81 18.63 -1.74 -3.16
CA ALA A 81 18.98 -1.07 -4.42
C ALA A 81 20.42 -1.33 -4.87
N GLU A 82 21.35 -1.52 -3.93
CA GLU A 82 22.77 -1.77 -4.21
C GLU A 82 23.08 -3.26 -4.47
N ARG A 83 22.13 -4.16 -4.19
CA ARG A 83 22.34 -5.59 -4.38
C ARG A 83 22.52 -5.93 -5.86
N ARG A 84 23.36 -6.92 -6.14
CA ARG A 84 23.40 -7.56 -7.47
C ARG A 84 22.31 -8.62 -7.53
N SER A 85 21.49 -8.60 -8.57
CA SER A 85 20.37 -9.53 -8.86
C SER A 85 20.70 -11.03 -8.71
N THR A 86 21.98 -11.40 -8.71
CA THR A 86 22.45 -12.78 -8.52
C THR A 86 22.42 -13.31 -7.08
N GLN A 87 22.11 -12.49 -6.08
CA GLN A 87 22.02 -12.91 -4.67
C GLN A 87 20.56 -13.30 -4.36
N GLY A 88 20.24 -14.58 -4.50
CA GLY A 88 18.90 -15.10 -4.20
C GLY A 88 18.48 -14.79 -2.76
N GLY A 89 17.26 -14.25 -2.61
CA GLY A 89 16.53 -14.15 -1.34
C GLY A 89 17.02 -13.07 -0.37
N PHE A 90 16.66 -11.81 -0.61
CA PHE A 90 16.68 -10.82 0.46
C PHE A 90 15.45 -11.05 1.34
N ILE A 91 15.61 -11.73 2.47
CA ILE A 91 14.63 -11.67 3.56
C ILE A 91 15.41 -11.36 4.83
N LYS A 92 15.68 -10.08 5.04
CA LYS A 92 16.07 -9.57 6.36
C LYS A 92 14.80 -9.06 7.04
N ASP A 93 14.07 -10.01 7.64
CA ASP A 93 12.91 -9.82 8.50
C ASP A 93 11.82 -8.85 8.01
N GLY A 94 11.05 -9.30 7.02
CA GLY A 94 9.72 -8.76 6.70
C GLY A 94 8.60 -9.65 7.24
N HIS A 95 8.51 -9.86 8.55
CA HIS A 95 7.41 -10.65 9.12
C HIS A 95 6.71 -9.96 10.28
N GLU A 96 5.56 -9.35 9.97
CA GLU A 96 4.32 -9.93 10.48
C GLU A 96 3.39 -10.16 9.28
N ILE A 97 3.61 -11.26 8.56
CA ILE A 97 2.47 -11.88 7.87
C ILE A 97 1.55 -12.28 9.01
N SER A 98 0.55 -11.45 9.27
CA SER A 98 -0.60 -11.91 10.01
C SER A 98 -1.12 -13.11 9.24
N LYS A 99 -0.78 -14.33 9.70
CA LYS A 99 -1.45 -15.58 9.33
C LYS A 99 -2.91 -15.56 9.80
N SER A 100 -3.47 -14.38 10.09
CA SER A 100 -4.91 -14.25 10.22
C SER A 100 -5.50 -14.64 8.88
N LYS A 101 -6.35 -15.67 8.93
CA LYS A 101 -7.30 -16.02 7.86
C LYS A 101 -7.74 -14.74 7.17
N ARG A 102 -7.74 -14.72 5.83
CA ARG A 102 -8.38 -13.68 4.99
C ARG A 102 -9.47 -13.02 5.81
N LYS A 103 -9.26 -11.78 6.25
CA LYS A 103 -10.26 -11.07 7.05
C LYS A 103 -11.33 -10.54 6.10
N THR A 104 -12.07 -11.48 5.51
CA THR A 104 -13.12 -11.27 4.51
C THR A 104 -14.16 -10.25 4.97
N THR A 105 -14.33 -10.13 6.28
CA THR A 105 -15.25 -9.21 6.92
C THR A 105 -14.84 -7.75 6.76
N ALA A 106 -13.56 -7.39 6.98
CA ALA A 106 -13.10 -6.00 6.82
C ALA A 106 -13.18 -5.55 5.36
N ASP A 107 -12.73 -6.41 4.43
CA ASP A 107 -12.87 -6.16 3.00
C ASP A 107 -14.34 -6.05 2.56
N ARG A 108 -15.24 -6.82 3.20
CA ARG A 108 -16.67 -6.72 2.94
C ARG A 108 -17.22 -5.37 3.40
N TYR A 109 -16.93 -4.96 4.64
CA TYR A 109 -17.30 -3.66 5.18
C TYR A 109 -16.78 -2.52 4.29
N PHE A 110 -15.52 -2.62 3.88
CA PHE A 110 -14.92 -1.66 2.96
C PHE A 110 -15.72 -1.54 1.66
N ARG A 111 -15.98 -2.65 0.97
CA ARG A 111 -16.72 -2.65 -0.31
C ARG A 111 -18.14 -2.11 -0.17
N VAL A 112 -18.85 -2.45 0.90
CA VAL A 112 -20.21 -1.94 1.15
C VAL A 112 -20.16 -0.43 1.39
N GLY A 113 -19.23 0.07 2.21
CA GLY A 113 -19.06 1.50 2.42
C GLY A 113 -18.70 2.25 1.13
N VAL A 114 -17.85 1.67 0.25
CA VAL A 114 -17.55 2.26 -1.07
C VAL A 114 -18.81 2.37 -1.94
N ASP A 115 -19.65 1.34 -2.02
CA ASP A 115 -20.91 1.38 -2.78
C ASP A 115 -21.83 2.49 -2.27
N LEU A 116 -22.03 2.55 -0.95
CA LEU A 116 -22.84 3.58 -0.30
C LEU A 116 -22.29 4.98 -0.58
N TYR A 117 -20.97 5.16 -0.48
CA TYR A 117 -20.31 6.44 -0.74
C TYR A 117 -20.52 6.89 -2.19
N LYS A 118 -20.33 6.00 -3.16
CA LYS A 118 -20.51 6.29 -4.60
C LYS A 118 -21.96 6.63 -4.97
N ARG A 119 -22.92 6.14 -4.18
CA ARG A 119 -24.35 6.48 -4.30
C ARG A 119 -24.73 7.80 -3.60
N GLY A 120 -23.76 8.50 -3.02
CA GLY A 120 -23.98 9.74 -2.26
C GLY A 120 -24.52 9.52 -0.85
N LEU A 121 -24.62 8.27 -0.38
CA LEU A 121 -25.09 7.91 0.97
C LEU A 121 -23.95 7.99 1.98
N VAL A 122 -23.30 9.16 2.07
CA VAL A 122 -22.05 9.35 2.83
C VAL A 122 -22.17 8.96 4.29
N LYS A 123 -23.28 9.32 4.97
CA LYS A 123 -23.49 8.98 6.38
C LYS A 123 -23.52 7.45 6.58
N ALA A 124 -24.26 6.74 5.74
CA ALA A 124 -24.36 5.28 5.80
C ALA A 124 -23.02 4.60 5.47
N ALA A 125 -22.24 5.16 4.55
CA ALA A 125 -20.90 4.67 4.23
C ALA A 125 -19.97 4.73 5.45
N LEU A 126 -20.01 5.84 6.20
CA LEU A 126 -19.20 6.02 7.42
C LEU A 126 -19.65 5.16 8.60
N GLU A 127 -20.91 4.71 8.62
CA GLU A 127 -21.41 3.78 9.65
C GLU A 127 -20.97 2.32 9.38
N GLU A 128 -20.69 1.98 8.11
CA GLU A 128 -20.26 0.63 7.72
C GLU A 128 -18.73 0.43 7.79
N TRP A 129 -17.94 1.49 7.59
CA TRP A 129 -16.47 1.48 7.72
C TRP A 129 -16.01 1.56 9.18
#